data_AF-A0A6A6B9H9-F1
#
_entry.id   AF-A0A6A6B9H9-F1
#
_cell.length_a   1.000
_cell.length_b   1.000
_cell.length_c   1.000
_cell.angle_alpha   90.00
_cell.angle_beta   90.00
_cell.angle_gamma   90.00
#
_symmetry.space_group_name_H-M   'P 1'
#
loop_
_entity.id
_entity.type
_entity.pdbx_description
1 polymer ?
#
loop_
_entity_poly.entity_id
_entity_poly.type
_entity_poly.pdbx_seq_one_letter_code
_entity_poly.pdbx_strand_id
1 'polypeptide(L)'
;MPVPAPSTPPARRTKRPDLSRDQRLQVLTLRSASMSYEQISRHLGITMRQVQNACTAGHPTPTKRKGRPRTLTDDQIDELEQFVCSSRANSILSYQKLSTGPFAHWNASADAIKNALHSRGYKKRSTRAKQPPSNQTN
;
A
#
# COMPACT_ATOMS: atom_id res chain seq x y z
N MET A 1 -23.65 17.11 45.63
CA MET A 1 -22.38 16.83 44.93
C MET A 1 -22.51 17.35 43.49
N PRO A 2 -21.66 18.28 43.02
CA PRO A 2 -21.73 18.74 41.63
C PRO A 2 -21.11 17.68 40.70
N VAL A 3 -21.77 17.41 39.57
CA VAL A 3 -21.29 16.48 38.54
C VAL A 3 -20.17 17.14 37.71
N PRO A 4 -19.08 16.43 37.39
CA PRO A 4 -18.02 16.99 36.55
C PRO A 4 -18.53 17.21 35.12
N ALA A 5 -18.17 18.37 34.55
CA ALA A 5 -18.53 18.73 33.18
C ALA A 5 -17.97 17.72 32.16
N PRO A 6 -18.68 17.45 31.05
CA PRO A 6 -18.20 16.54 30.02
C PRO A 6 -16.91 17.07 29.39
N SER A 7 -15.84 16.27 29.48
CA SER A 7 -14.55 16.56 28.86
C SER A 7 -14.69 16.56 27.33
N THR A 8 -14.50 17.72 26.71
CA THR A 8 -14.53 17.85 25.25
C THR A 8 -13.22 17.25 24.69
N PRO A 9 -13.27 16.27 23.77
CA PRO A 9 -12.06 15.68 23.20
C PRO A 9 -11.25 16.75 22.45
N PRO A 10 -9.90 16.73 22.56
CA PRO A 10 -9.06 17.72 21.92
C PRO A 10 -9.23 17.70 20.40
N ALA A 11 -9.27 18.89 19.81
CA ALA A 11 -9.41 19.05 18.37
C ALA A 11 -8.34 18.25 17.61
N ARG A 12 -8.76 17.52 16.57
CA ARG A 12 -7.88 16.70 15.73
C ARG A 12 -6.86 17.60 15.03
N ARG A 13 -5.58 17.49 15.40
CA ARG A 13 -4.49 18.25 14.76
C ARG A 13 -4.41 17.87 13.28
N THR A 14 -4.65 18.86 12.40
CA THR A 14 -4.45 18.70 10.96
C THR A 14 -2.95 18.65 10.67
N LYS A 15 -2.51 17.63 9.92
CA LYS A 15 -1.10 17.52 9.50
C LYS A 15 -0.79 18.65 8.52
N ARG A 16 0.36 19.30 8.68
CA ARG A 16 0.87 20.25 7.69
C ARG A 16 1.23 19.50 6.39
N PRO A 17 1.09 20.14 5.23
CA PRO A 17 1.49 19.53 3.97
C PRO A 17 3.00 19.27 3.91
N ASP A 18 3.39 18.26 3.14
CA ASP A 18 4.79 17.98 2.82
C ASP A 18 5.36 19.11 1.93
N LEU A 19 6.67 19.38 2.03
CA LEU A 19 7.32 20.39 1.18
C LEU A 19 7.30 19.96 -0.30
N SER A 20 7.07 20.92 -1.19
CA SER A 20 7.23 20.70 -2.62
C SER A 20 8.70 20.47 -3.00
N ARG A 21 8.93 19.95 -4.21
CA ARG A 21 10.29 19.79 -4.77
C ARG A 21 11.04 21.13 -4.79
N ASP A 22 10.38 22.19 -5.24
CA ASP A 22 10.99 23.51 -5.39
C ASP A 22 11.31 24.15 -4.04
N GLN A 23 10.41 23.99 -3.05
CA GLN A 23 10.69 24.43 -1.68
C GLN A 23 11.90 23.70 -1.09
N ARG A 24 12.03 22.39 -1.33
CA ARG A 24 13.22 21.64 -0.89
C ARG A 24 14.48 22.10 -1.61
N LEU A 25 14.39 22.42 -2.90
CA LEU A 25 15.51 22.99 -3.64
C LEU A 25 15.95 24.33 -3.03
N GLN A 26 15.01 25.25 -2.79
CA GLN A 26 15.29 26.53 -2.14
C GLN A 26 15.94 26.35 -0.76
N VAL A 27 15.43 25.43 0.07
CA VAL A 27 16.03 25.11 1.37
C VAL A 27 17.48 24.66 1.23
N LEU A 28 17.76 23.74 0.30
CA LEU A 28 19.11 23.23 0.07
C LEU A 28 20.05 24.32 -0.46
N THR A 29 19.57 25.18 -1.38
CA THR A 29 20.33 26.32 -1.89
C THR A 29 20.65 27.31 -0.77
N LEU A 30 19.66 27.72 0.03
CA LEU A 30 19.89 28.62 1.16
C LEU A 30 20.81 28.01 2.21
N ARG A 31 20.73 26.68 2.40
CA ARG A 31 21.64 25.97 3.29
C ARG A 31 23.08 25.96 2.77
N SER A 32 23.27 25.83 1.45
CA SER A 32 24.59 25.94 0.83
C SER A 32 25.18 27.36 0.92
N ALA A 33 24.32 28.38 0.99
CA ALA A 33 24.70 29.76 1.28
C ALA A 33 24.93 30.04 2.79
N SER A 34 25.14 28.99 3.60
CA SER A 34 25.40 29.07 5.05
C SER A 34 24.30 29.72 5.90
N MET A 35 23.06 29.79 5.40
CA MET A 35 21.94 30.31 6.17
C MET A 35 21.53 29.34 7.29
N SER A 36 21.13 29.89 8.45
CA SER A 36 20.68 29.09 9.59
C SER A 36 19.27 28.52 9.37
N TYR A 37 18.92 27.43 10.06
CA TYR A 37 17.60 26.83 9.92
C TYR A 37 16.46 27.78 10.33
N GLU A 38 16.68 28.66 11.30
CA GLU A 38 15.71 29.67 11.74
C GLU A 38 15.53 30.80 10.74
N GLN A 39 16.58 31.15 10.01
CA GLN A 39 16.50 32.16 8.95
C GLN A 39 15.74 31.60 7.74
N ILE A 40 16.06 30.37 7.34
CA ILE A 40 15.38 29.67 6.23
C ILE A 40 13.90 29.46 6.54
N SER A 41 13.58 29.04 7.76
CA SER A 41 12.18 28.81 8.18
C SER A 41 11.36 30.09 8.12
N ARG A 42 11.91 31.21 8.61
CA ARG A 42 11.28 32.54 8.53
C ARG A 42 11.15 33.04 7.10
N HIS A 43 12.18 32.87 6.28
CA HIS A 43 12.21 33.35 4.90
C HIS A 43 11.20 32.62 4.01
N LEU A 44 11.05 31.30 4.18
CA LEU A 44 10.16 30.46 3.36
C LEU A 44 8.79 30.20 3.99
N GLY A 45 8.55 30.64 5.23
CA GLY A 45 7.29 30.41 5.95
C GLY A 45 7.03 28.94 6.32
N ILE A 46 8.08 28.12 6.40
CA ILE A 46 8.01 26.69 6.69
C ILE A 46 8.51 26.38 8.10
N THR A 47 8.18 25.20 8.64
CA THR A 47 8.64 24.84 9.99
C THR A 47 10.12 24.48 10.01
N MET A 48 10.81 24.77 11.12
CA MET A 48 12.21 24.39 11.30
C MET A 48 12.43 22.88 11.14
N ARG A 49 11.46 22.05 11.55
CA ARG A 49 11.51 20.59 11.35
C ARG A 49 11.44 20.18 9.87
N GLN A 50 10.67 20.90 9.04
CA GLN A 50 10.64 20.68 7.59
C GLN A 50 11.98 21.06 6.94
N VAL A 51 12.62 22.15 7.39
CA VAL A 51 13.97 22.54 6.97
C VAL A 51 14.99 21.45 7.31
N GLN A 52 14.99 21.00 8.57
CA GLN A 52 15.88 19.92 9.03
C GLN A 52 15.68 18.64 8.20
N ASN A 53 14.43 18.20 8.00
CA ASN A 53 14.13 17.02 7.21
C ASN A 53 14.63 17.13 5.75
N ALA A 54 14.48 18.31 5.13
CA ALA A 54 14.97 18.55 3.77
C ALA A 54 16.51 18.49 3.70
N CYS A 55 17.20 19.09 4.68
CA CYS A 55 18.65 19.04 4.79
C CYS A 55 19.16 17.62 5.05
N THR A 56 18.55 16.87 5.97
CA THR A 56 18.92 15.48 6.29
C THR A 56 18.71 14.54 5.09
N ALA A 57 17.67 14.76 4.30
CA ALA A 57 17.46 13.98 3.09
C ALA A 57 18.48 14.30 1.99
N GLY A 58 19.08 15.50 1.98
CA GLY A 58 20.17 15.88 1.06
C GLY A 58 19.78 16.04 -0.41
N HIS A 59 18.54 15.73 -0.81
CA HIS A 59 18.06 15.87 -2.17
C HIS A 59 16.66 16.52 -2.25
N PRO A 60 16.37 17.28 -3.33
CA PRO A 60 15.12 18.02 -3.47
C PRO A 60 13.91 17.13 -3.80
N THR A 61 14.12 15.95 -4.39
CA THR A 61 13.04 15.02 -4.77
C THR A 61 12.44 14.34 -3.53
N PRO A 62 11.13 14.42 -3.24
CA PRO A 62 10.54 13.65 -2.15
C PRO A 62 10.61 12.13 -2.40
N THR A 63 10.86 11.34 -1.35
CA THR A 63 10.87 9.87 -1.46
C THR A 63 9.45 9.34 -1.69
N LYS A 64 9.29 8.45 -2.67
CA LYS A 64 8.02 7.76 -2.91
C LYS A 64 7.65 6.89 -1.71
N ARG A 65 6.40 6.99 -1.26
CA ARG A 65 5.89 6.11 -0.20
C ARG A 65 5.84 4.67 -0.72
N LYS A 66 6.31 3.72 0.09
CA LYS A 66 6.31 2.27 -0.25
C LYS A 66 4.90 1.69 -0.44
N GLY A 67 3.87 2.41 0.01
CA GLY A 67 2.48 1.94 -0.02
C GLY A 67 2.18 0.96 1.12
N ARG A 68 0.99 0.36 1.07
CA ARG A 68 0.59 -0.70 2.00
C ARG A 68 1.30 -2.00 1.60
N PRO A 69 1.92 -2.73 2.54
CA PRO A 69 2.51 -4.03 2.24
C PRO A 69 1.44 -5.03 1.81
N ARG A 70 1.85 -6.08 1.08
CA ARG A 70 0.97 -7.19 0.71
C ARG A 70 0.57 -7.96 1.97
N THR A 71 -0.59 -8.61 1.92
CA THR A 71 -1.09 -9.44 3.02
C THR A 71 -0.31 -10.74 3.15
N LEU A 72 0.15 -11.30 2.03
CA LEU A 72 0.89 -12.57 1.97
C LEU A 72 2.39 -12.28 1.88
N THR A 73 3.21 -13.09 2.56
CA THR A 73 4.67 -13.07 2.45
C THR A 73 5.13 -13.72 1.15
N ASP A 74 6.36 -13.46 0.72
CA ASP A 74 6.89 -14.07 -0.51
C ASP A 74 6.94 -15.61 -0.42
N ASP A 75 7.28 -16.17 0.74
CA ASP A 75 7.29 -17.63 0.98
C ASP A 75 5.88 -18.25 0.83
N GLN A 76 4.84 -17.56 1.32
CA GLN A 76 3.45 -18.01 1.16
C GLN A 76 3.03 -17.96 -0.31
N ILE A 77 3.53 -16.99 -1.07
CA ILE A 77 3.26 -16.89 -2.50
C ILE A 77 3.94 -18.04 -3.25
N ASP A 78 5.16 -18.42 -2.85
CA ASP A 78 5.87 -19.58 -3.41
C ASP A 78 5.14 -20.89 -3.12
N GLU A 79 4.67 -21.09 -1.89
CA GLU A 79 3.88 -22.28 -1.53
C GLU A 79 2.56 -22.35 -2.32
N LEU A 80 1.89 -21.21 -2.46
CA LEU A 80 0.67 -21.08 -3.26
C LEU A 80 0.92 -21.41 -4.74
N GLU A 81 2.03 -20.93 -5.29
CA GLU A 81 2.45 -21.18 -6.66
C GLU A 81 2.72 -22.68 -6.87
N GLN A 82 3.48 -23.31 -5.97
CA GLN A 82 3.77 -24.74 -6.02
C GLN A 82 2.49 -25.58 -5.96
N PHE A 83 1.53 -25.21 -5.11
CA PHE A 83 0.25 -25.90 -5.01
C PHE A 83 -0.59 -25.77 -6.30
N VAL A 84 -0.64 -24.57 -6.88
CA VAL A 84 -1.41 -24.31 -8.11
C VAL A 84 -0.79 -25.02 -9.31
N CYS A 85 0.54 -25.14 -9.36
CA CYS A 85 1.28 -25.80 -10.43
C CYS A 85 1.34 -27.33 -10.29
N SER A 86 1.15 -27.89 -9.10
CA SER A 86 1.28 -29.34 -8.87
C SER A 86 0.23 -30.19 -9.60
N SER A 87 -0.95 -29.65 -9.91
CA SER A 87 -2.00 -30.38 -10.62
C SER A 87 -2.91 -29.47 -11.44
N ARG A 88 -3.43 -30.01 -12.55
CA ARG A 88 -4.42 -29.31 -13.38
C ARG A 88 -5.69 -28.98 -12.57
N ALA A 89 -6.13 -29.87 -11.69
CA ALA A 89 -7.30 -29.64 -10.85
C ALA A 89 -7.09 -28.42 -9.93
N ASN A 90 -5.91 -28.32 -9.30
CA ASN A 90 -5.55 -27.20 -8.43
C ASN A 90 -5.52 -25.87 -9.18
N SER A 91 -5.03 -25.88 -10.42
CA SER A 91 -4.97 -24.70 -11.28
C SER A 91 -6.34 -24.10 -11.63
N ILE A 92 -7.40 -24.92 -11.60
CA ILE A 92 -8.77 -24.53 -11.98
C ILE A 92 -9.62 -24.13 -10.75
N LEU A 93 -9.19 -24.45 -9.52
CA LEU A 93 -9.90 -24.07 -8.30
C LEU A 93 -10.19 -22.57 -8.27
N SER A 94 -11.32 -22.13 -7.71
CA SER A 94 -11.61 -20.69 -7.55
C SER A 94 -10.72 -20.08 -6.46
N TYR A 95 -10.48 -18.77 -6.50
CA TYR A 95 -9.71 -18.10 -5.43
C TYR A 95 -10.40 -18.22 -4.07
N GLN A 96 -11.74 -18.25 -4.05
CA GLN A 96 -12.53 -18.53 -2.85
C GLN A 96 -12.21 -19.91 -2.29
N LYS A 97 -12.20 -20.96 -3.12
CA LYS A 97 -11.85 -22.32 -2.69
C LYS A 97 -10.41 -22.43 -2.18
N LEU A 98 -9.47 -21.69 -2.78
CA LEU A 98 -8.09 -21.64 -2.28
C LEU A 98 -8.03 -20.99 -0.88
N SER A 99 -8.75 -19.89 -0.70
CA SER A 99 -8.82 -19.13 0.56
C SER A 99 -9.51 -19.91 1.68
N THR A 100 -10.62 -20.58 1.43
CA THR A 100 -11.39 -21.30 2.47
C THR A 100 -10.96 -22.76 2.66
N GLY A 101 -10.15 -23.30 1.75
CA GLY A 101 -9.74 -24.70 1.76
C GLY A 101 -8.26 -24.85 2.15
N PRO A 102 -7.35 -25.13 1.20
CA PRO A 102 -5.94 -25.43 1.50
C PRO A 102 -5.23 -24.32 2.30
N PHE A 103 -5.59 -23.05 2.05
CA PHE A 103 -4.91 -21.88 2.62
C PHE A 103 -5.75 -21.12 3.65
N ALA A 104 -6.75 -21.78 4.27
CA ALA A 104 -7.59 -21.18 5.30
C ALA A 104 -6.80 -20.66 6.51
N HIS A 105 -5.72 -21.35 6.85
CA HIS A 105 -4.85 -21.00 7.97
C HIS A 105 -4.09 -19.67 7.78
N TRP A 106 -3.95 -19.16 6.54
CA TRP A 106 -3.37 -17.84 6.29
C TRP A 106 -4.33 -16.68 6.55
N ASN A 107 -5.62 -16.95 6.78
CA ASN A 107 -6.67 -15.95 6.93
C ASN A 107 -6.64 -14.86 5.83
N ALA A 108 -6.19 -15.25 4.63
CA ALA A 108 -6.05 -14.38 3.48
C ALA A 108 -7.32 -14.45 2.64
N SER A 109 -7.87 -13.30 2.28
CA SER A 109 -9.06 -13.25 1.43
C SER A 109 -8.78 -13.78 0.02
N ALA A 110 -9.83 -14.19 -0.70
CA ALA A 110 -9.72 -14.59 -2.09
C ALA A 110 -9.04 -13.51 -2.96
N ASP A 111 -9.26 -12.22 -2.69
CA ASP A 111 -8.60 -11.12 -3.39
C ASP A 111 -7.11 -11.01 -3.04
N ALA A 112 -6.72 -11.29 -1.80
CA ALA A 112 -5.32 -11.35 -1.42
C ALA A 112 -4.58 -12.45 -2.20
N ILE A 113 -5.17 -13.64 -2.30
CA ILE A 113 -4.64 -14.78 -3.08
C ILE A 113 -4.58 -14.44 -4.58
N LYS A 114 -5.63 -13.82 -5.12
CA LYS A 114 -5.66 -13.37 -6.52
C LYS A 114 -4.55 -12.37 -6.82
N ASN A 115 -4.40 -11.34 -5.98
CA ASN A 115 -3.38 -10.30 -6.15
C ASN A 115 -1.96 -10.86 -5.99
N ALA A 116 -1.75 -11.80 -5.08
CA ALA A 116 -0.50 -12.55 -4.94
C ALA A 116 -0.14 -13.28 -6.24
N LEU A 117 -1.04 -14.11 -6.77
CA LEU A 117 -0.81 -14.85 -8.03
C LEU A 117 -0.60 -13.91 -9.22
N HIS A 118 -1.41 -12.86 -9.33
CA HIS A 118 -1.27 -11.86 -10.39
C HIS A 118 0.09 -11.16 -10.35
N SER A 119 0.64 -10.93 -9.15
CA SER A 119 1.96 -10.30 -9.02
C SER A 119 3.12 -11.17 -9.49
N ARG A 120 2.92 -12.49 -9.52
CA ARG A 120 3.83 -13.48 -10.12
C ARG A 120 3.48 -13.77 -11.59
N GLY A 121 2.54 -13.04 -12.18
CA GLY A 121 2.12 -13.19 -13.58
C GLY A 121 1.08 -14.29 -13.83
N TYR A 122 0.61 -14.99 -12.80
CA TYR A 122 -0.39 -16.04 -12.95
C TYR A 122 -1.78 -15.45 -13.16
N LYS A 123 -2.37 -15.71 -14.33
CA LYS A 123 -3.78 -15.44 -14.63
C LYS A 123 -4.51 -16.77 -14.75
N LYS A 124 -5.58 -16.96 -13.98
CA LYS A 124 -6.40 -18.18 -14.11
C LYS A 124 -7.05 -18.22 -15.49
N ARG A 125 -6.93 -19.38 -16.15
CA ARG A 125 -7.69 -19.68 -17.36
C ARG A 125 -9.16 -19.79 -16.98
N SER A 126 -9.99 -18.88 -17.49
CA SER A 126 -11.44 -18.98 -17.34
C SER A 126 -11.92 -20.26 -18.04
N THR A 127 -12.51 -21.19 -17.31
CA THR A 127 -13.25 -22.30 -17.90
C THR A 127 -14.55 -21.74 -18.46
N ARG A 128 -14.66 -21.65 -19.78
CA ARG A 128 -15.92 -21.29 -20.43
C ARG A 128 -16.95 -22.38 -20.09
N ALA A 129 -18.12 -22.01 -19.58
CA ALA A 129 -19.19 -22.97 -19.38
C ALA A 129 -19.52 -23.62 -20.74
N LYS A 130 -19.65 -24.96 -20.76
CA LYS A 130 -20.13 -25.66 -21.95
C LYS A 130 -21.54 -25.15 -22.23
N GLN A 131 -21.81 -24.70 -23.45
CA GLN A 131 -23.16 -24.29 -23.81
C GLN A 131 -24.12 -25.48 -23.59
N PRO A 132 -25.33 -25.23 -23.05
CA PRO A 132 -26.30 -26.30 -22.88
C PRO A 132 -26.58 -26.97 -24.23
N PRO A 133 -26.71 -28.30 -24.29
CA PRO A 133 -27.07 -28.98 -25.54
C PRO A 133 -28.43 -28.44 -26.01
N SER A 134 -28.48 -27.97 -27.26
CA SER A 134 -29.73 -27.55 -27.89
C SER A 134 -30.60 -28.79 -28.10
N ASN A 135 -31.57 -29.01 -27.21
CA ASN A 135 -32.62 -30.00 -27.46
C ASN A 135 -33.52 -29.45 -28.58
N GLN A 136 -33.36 -30.00 -29.78
CA GLN A 136 -34.23 -29.74 -30.93
C GLN A 136 -35.40 -30.73 -30.82
N THR A 137 -36.57 -30.25 -30.40
CA THR A 137 -37.83 -30.99 -30.41
C THR A 137 -38.40 -30.99 -31.82
N ASN A 138 -38.52 -32.17 -32.43
CA ASN A 138 -39.42 -32.48 -33.54
C ASN A 138 -40.46 -33.49 -33.05
#